data_AF-A0AA42S1N5-F1
#
_entry.id   AF-A0AA42S1N5-F1
#
_cell.length_a   1.000
_cell.length_b   1.000
_cell.length_c   1.000
_cell.angle_alpha   90.00
_cell.angle_beta   90.00
_cell.angle_gamma   90.00
#
_symmetry.space_group_name_H-M   'P 1'
#
loop_
_entity.id
_entity.type
_entity.pdbx_description
1 polymer ?
#
loop_
_entity_poly.entity_id
_entity_poly.type
_entity_poly.pdbx_seq_one_letter_code
_entity_poly.pdbx_strand_id
1 'polypeptide(L)'
;MSLGGSIPYHLRHNKAIERNLFIDLLARIGRHFNISDYRYVGFGGPFLEDFKHLHSALRITDMVSLEIDGNVYQRQKFNKPVACISLREESSSDFLNTYDFDGAENLVVWLDYASTEISTQLQEVQRLVEKLGHGDVFKVTVNASPVFLGHADAGRGMPALRLAKARLLLGDYAPAIIEEADVSTKKFPALLLKAIVSAAKHGLAGDSKLVMQPLASFVYSDGQQMLTFTGILIEPSERESIFESTRLKHWPFYNDCAGAPTSISVPVLSMKERVHVESMLPGATAQDILQNLEYYVGSDRKSATAEMENFISFYRMFPWYSRVVV
;
A
#
# COMPACT_ATOMS: atom_id res chain seq x y z
N MET A 1 -11.61 -16.52 8.60
CA MET A 1 -10.71 -15.67 9.41
C MET A 1 -9.53 -15.26 8.54
N SER A 2 -9.29 -13.96 8.39
CA SER A 2 -8.17 -13.44 7.60
C SER A 2 -6.84 -13.78 8.31
N LEU A 3 -6.07 -14.70 7.72
CA LEU A 3 -4.73 -15.10 8.21
C LEU A 3 -3.76 -13.90 8.29
N GLY A 4 -4.03 -12.84 7.53
CA GLY A 4 -3.23 -11.62 7.53
C GLY A 4 -3.28 -10.83 8.83
N GLY A 5 -4.18 -11.09 9.77
CA GLY A 5 -4.14 -10.48 11.11
C GLY A 5 -3.22 -11.20 12.10
N SER A 6 -2.87 -12.47 11.82
CA SER A 6 -2.24 -13.40 12.78
C SER A 6 -0.72 -13.48 12.70
N ILE A 7 -0.11 -13.00 11.62
CA ILE A 7 1.35 -13.04 11.45
C ILE A 7 1.97 -11.88 12.24
N PRO A 8 2.90 -12.13 13.17
CA PRO A 8 3.62 -11.09 13.88
C PRO A 8 4.21 -10.04 12.93
N TYR A 9 4.09 -8.76 13.29
CA TYR A 9 4.44 -7.64 12.41
C TYR A 9 5.89 -7.70 11.91
N HIS A 10 6.84 -8.10 12.76
CA HIS A 10 8.25 -8.24 12.42
C HIS A 10 8.54 -9.35 11.38
N LEU A 11 7.58 -10.23 11.08
CA LEU A 11 7.70 -11.26 10.05
C LEU A 11 7.15 -10.79 8.69
N ARG A 12 6.52 -9.62 8.63
CA ARG A 12 5.91 -9.06 7.41
C ARG A 12 6.89 -8.13 6.69
N HIS A 13 7.94 -8.72 6.15
CA HIS A 13 9.01 -7.97 5.51
C HIS A 13 8.50 -7.16 4.31
N ASN A 14 7.60 -7.73 3.49
CA ASN A 14 7.12 -7.03 2.30
C ASN A 14 6.23 -5.83 2.65
N LYS A 15 5.28 -5.98 3.59
CA LYS A 15 4.47 -4.86 4.11
C LYS A 15 5.34 -3.76 4.73
N ALA A 16 6.45 -4.14 5.36
CA ALA A 16 7.37 -3.17 5.95
C ALA A 16 8.18 -2.39 4.92
N ILE A 17 8.65 -3.05 3.85
CA ILE A 17 9.23 -2.38 2.69
C ILE A 17 8.20 -1.41 2.09
N GLU A 18 6.95 -1.86 1.88
CA GLU A 18 5.88 -1.04 1.31
C GLU A 18 5.59 0.22 2.14
N ARG A 19 5.58 0.10 3.48
CA ARG A 19 5.47 1.24 4.38
C ARG A 19 6.65 2.21 4.27
N ASN A 20 7.87 1.69 4.22
CA ASN A 20 9.06 2.53 4.09
C ASN A 20 9.09 3.25 2.74
N LEU A 21 8.60 2.61 1.67
CA LEU A 21 8.39 3.24 0.37
C LEU A 21 7.36 4.36 0.44
N PHE A 22 6.26 4.17 1.19
CA PHE A 22 5.28 5.23 1.41
C PHE A 22 5.86 6.41 2.21
N ILE A 23 6.69 6.14 3.22
CA ILE A 23 7.41 7.18 3.97
C ILE A 23 8.38 7.95 3.06
N ASP A 24 9.18 7.26 2.23
CA ASP A 24 10.08 7.92 1.27
C ASP A 24 9.30 8.76 0.24
N LEU A 25 8.14 8.26 -0.21
CA LEU A 25 7.24 9.00 -1.09
C LEU A 25 6.75 10.30 -0.43
N LEU A 26 6.19 10.22 0.79
CA LEU A 26 5.72 11.38 1.52
C LEU A 26 6.83 12.37 1.85
N ALA A 27 8.04 11.91 2.18
CA ALA A 27 9.21 12.77 2.37
C ALA A 27 9.61 13.51 1.08
N ARG A 28 9.38 12.93 -0.11
CA ARG A 28 9.60 13.61 -1.39
C ARG A 28 8.53 14.64 -1.67
N ILE A 29 7.25 14.31 -1.43
CA ILE A 29 6.12 15.25 -1.48
C ILE A 29 6.39 16.43 -0.53
N GLY A 30 7.00 16.13 0.62
CA GLY A 30 7.55 17.04 1.63
C GLY A 30 8.39 18.21 1.11
N ARG A 31 8.94 18.10 -0.11
CA ARG A 31 9.75 19.15 -0.74
C ARG A 31 8.91 20.25 -1.41
N HIS A 32 7.63 19.98 -1.62
CA HIS A 32 6.67 20.92 -2.20
C HIS A 32 5.61 21.31 -1.17
N PHE A 33 4.99 20.31 -0.54
CA PHE A 33 4.04 20.50 0.54
C PHE A 33 4.71 20.14 1.86
N ASN A 34 4.56 20.96 2.91
CA ASN A 34 5.22 20.65 4.17
C ASN A 34 4.52 19.46 4.86
N ILE A 35 5.08 18.26 4.69
CA ILE A 35 4.45 17.02 5.15
C ILE A 35 4.28 16.95 6.68
N SER A 36 5.05 17.71 7.47
CA SER A 36 4.88 17.75 8.93
C SER A 36 3.56 18.38 9.37
N ASP A 37 2.99 19.22 8.51
CA ASP A 37 1.77 20.00 8.80
C ASP A 37 0.51 19.24 8.38
N TYR A 38 0.66 18.09 7.71
CA TYR A 38 -0.45 17.24 7.31
C TYR A 38 -1.09 16.58 8.52
N ARG A 39 -2.39 16.34 8.44
CA ARG A 39 -3.07 15.39 9.31
C ARG A 39 -3.06 14.00 8.66
N TYR A 40 -2.56 13.01 9.37
CA TYR A 40 -2.62 11.61 8.94
C TYR A 40 -3.86 10.91 9.50
N VAL A 41 -4.63 10.25 8.64
CA VAL A 41 -5.77 9.40 9.02
C VAL A 41 -5.54 7.99 8.52
N GLY A 42 -5.73 6.97 9.35
CA GLY A 42 -5.62 5.59 8.90
C GLY A 42 -6.02 4.54 9.92
N PHE A 43 -5.79 3.27 9.59
CA PHE A 43 -6.07 2.14 10.46
C PHE A 43 -4.81 1.73 11.22
N GLY A 44 -4.81 1.88 12.54
CA GLY A 44 -3.60 1.63 13.32
C GLY A 44 -3.41 0.20 13.82
N GLY A 45 -4.45 -0.64 13.78
CA GLY A 45 -4.46 -1.96 14.40
C GLY A 45 -4.11 -1.90 15.90
N PRO A 46 -3.82 -3.01 16.58
CA PRO A 46 -3.67 -3.01 18.04
C PRO A 46 -2.41 -2.28 18.55
N PHE A 47 -1.44 -2.02 17.68
CA PHE A 47 -0.11 -1.52 18.05
C PHE A 47 0.24 -0.16 17.45
N LEU A 48 -0.59 0.40 16.57
CA LEU A 48 -0.40 1.71 15.94
C LEU A 48 0.96 1.83 15.21
N GLU A 49 1.45 0.73 14.63
CA GLU A 49 2.82 0.69 14.09
C GLU A 49 3.03 1.70 12.95
N ASP A 50 2.06 1.82 12.04
CA ASP A 50 2.18 2.73 10.89
C ASP A 50 2.28 4.19 11.36
N PHE A 51 1.52 4.54 12.41
CA PHE A 51 1.58 5.85 13.08
C PHE A 51 2.96 6.11 13.70
N LYS A 52 3.59 5.11 14.35
CA LYS A 52 4.94 5.25 14.92
C LYS A 52 5.96 5.61 13.85
N HIS A 53 5.93 4.89 12.73
CA HIS A 53 6.91 5.06 11.66
C HIS A 53 6.70 6.39 10.93
N LEU A 54 5.45 6.76 10.62
CA LEU A 54 5.12 8.04 10.00
C LEU A 54 5.52 9.22 10.89
N HIS A 55 5.14 9.19 12.18
CA HIS A 55 5.53 10.24 13.12
C HIS A 55 7.05 10.37 13.26
N SER A 56 7.74 9.25 13.45
CA SER A 56 9.19 9.26 13.65
C SER A 56 9.96 9.77 12.42
N ALA A 57 9.50 9.45 11.21
CA ALA A 57 10.21 9.81 9.98
C ALA A 57 9.81 11.19 9.44
N LEU A 58 8.53 11.57 9.55
CA LEU A 58 7.96 12.75 8.89
C LEU A 58 7.56 13.86 9.86
N ARG A 59 7.61 13.61 11.17
CA ARG A 59 7.22 14.55 12.23
C ARG A 59 5.77 15.03 12.16
N ILE A 60 4.90 14.22 11.57
CA ILE A 60 3.45 14.46 11.58
C ILE A 60 2.96 14.41 13.02
N THR A 61 2.39 15.52 13.52
CA THR A 61 1.88 15.63 14.90
C THR A 61 0.36 15.71 15.00
N ASP A 62 -0.35 15.63 13.89
CA ASP A 62 -1.80 15.54 13.86
C ASP A 62 -2.19 14.19 13.23
N MET A 63 -2.68 13.26 14.05
CA MET A 63 -2.94 11.89 13.60
C MET A 63 -4.25 11.36 14.15
N VAL A 64 -5.03 10.67 13.31
CA VAL A 64 -6.30 10.06 13.65
C VAL A 64 -6.28 8.57 13.29
N SER A 65 -6.44 7.70 14.28
CA SER A 65 -6.62 6.26 14.07
C SER A 65 -8.09 5.91 14.13
N LEU A 66 -8.58 5.22 13.09
CA LEU A 66 -9.93 4.65 13.04
C LEU A 66 -9.85 3.16 13.40
N GLU A 67 -10.78 2.69 14.23
CA GLU A 67 -10.88 1.28 14.61
C GLU A 67 -12.33 0.89 14.88
N ILE A 68 -12.78 -0.22 14.30
CA ILE A 68 -14.15 -0.71 14.45
C ILE A 68 -14.26 -1.83 15.51
N ASP A 69 -13.18 -2.56 15.75
CA ASP A 69 -13.15 -3.61 16.78
C ASP A 69 -12.86 -3.00 18.14
N GLY A 70 -13.86 -2.99 19.03
CA GLY A 70 -13.74 -2.39 20.35
C GLY A 70 -12.61 -2.98 21.21
N ASN A 71 -12.26 -4.25 21.05
CA ASN A 71 -11.15 -4.85 21.78
C ASN A 71 -9.79 -4.39 21.23
N VAL A 72 -9.64 -4.30 19.90
CA VAL A 72 -8.46 -3.71 19.27
C VAL A 72 -8.33 -2.23 19.66
N TYR A 73 -9.44 -1.49 19.75
CA TYR A 73 -9.45 -0.11 20.22
C TYR A 73 -8.97 0.02 21.68
N GLN A 74 -9.38 -0.88 22.59
CA GLN A 74 -8.80 -0.90 23.95
C GLN A 74 -7.29 -1.18 23.92
N ARG A 75 -6.83 -2.06 23.04
CA ARG A 75 -5.38 -2.33 22.86
C ARG A 75 -4.65 -1.12 22.28
N GLN A 76 -5.26 -0.35 21.38
CA GLN A 76 -4.70 0.91 20.88
C GLN A 76 -4.52 1.93 22.01
N LYS A 77 -5.51 2.08 22.90
CA LYS A 77 -5.41 2.96 24.07
C LYS A 77 -4.22 2.61 24.95
N PHE A 78 -4.00 1.32 25.20
CA PHE A 78 -2.86 0.84 25.98
C PHE A 78 -1.53 1.04 25.24
N ASN A 79 -1.47 0.71 23.94
CA ASN A 79 -0.24 0.76 23.15
C ASN A 79 0.04 2.13 22.52
N LYS A 80 -0.73 3.18 22.86
CA LYS A 80 -0.63 4.51 22.25
C LYS A 80 0.81 5.04 22.38
N PRO A 81 1.57 5.12 21.27
CA PRO A 81 3.01 5.38 21.34
C PRO A 81 3.36 6.84 21.59
N VAL A 82 2.52 7.75 21.09
CA VAL A 82 2.73 9.20 21.16
C VAL A 82 1.40 9.89 21.42
N ALA A 83 1.46 11.01 22.15
CA ALA A 83 0.27 11.72 22.63
C ALA A 83 -0.60 12.29 21.50
N CYS A 84 0.01 12.60 20.35
CA CYS A 84 -0.63 13.22 19.18
C CYS A 84 -1.61 12.34 18.38
N ILE A 85 -1.77 11.06 18.72
CA ILE A 85 -2.71 10.17 18.01
C ILE A 85 -4.10 10.24 18.65
N SER A 86 -5.07 10.81 17.95
CA SER A 86 -6.48 10.75 18.31
C SER A 86 -7.06 9.39 17.91
N LEU A 87 -7.63 8.66 18.86
CA LEU A 87 -8.22 7.32 18.61
C LEU A 87 -9.73 7.46 18.49
N ARG A 88 -10.31 7.05 17.36
CA ARG A 88 -11.76 7.06 17.10
C ARG A 88 -12.25 5.62 16.92
N GLU A 89 -13.22 5.22 17.74
CA GLU A 89 -13.88 3.92 17.64
C GLU A 89 -15.05 4.02 16.65
N GLU A 90 -14.74 3.96 15.35
CA GLU A 90 -15.71 4.12 14.26
C GLU A 90 -15.22 3.43 12.98
N SER A 91 -16.14 3.19 12.05
CA SER A 91 -15.79 2.67 10.72
C SER A 91 -15.27 3.77 9.78
N SER A 92 -14.59 3.39 8.69
CA SER A 92 -14.23 4.31 7.60
C SER A 92 -15.47 4.95 6.96
N SER A 93 -16.56 4.22 6.82
CA SER A 93 -17.85 4.75 6.35
C SER A 93 -18.40 5.86 7.25
N ASP A 94 -18.36 5.68 8.58
CA ASP A 94 -18.81 6.68 9.55
C ASP A 94 -17.91 7.91 9.55
N PHE A 95 -16.59 7.70 9.49
CA PHE A 95 -15.61 8.75 9.30
C PHE A 95 -15.91 9.58 8.05
N LEU A 96 -16.10 8.96 6.89
CA LEU A 96 -16.42 9.66 5.65
C LEU A 96 -17.72 10.47 5.74
N ASN A 97 -18.69 10.04 6.55
CA ASN A 97 -19.96 10.74 6.73
C ASN A 97 -19.86 11.94 7.69
N THR A 98 -19.07 11.81 8.75
CA THR A 98 -19.13 12.72 9.91
C THR A 98 -17.92 13.61 10.07
N TYR A 99 -16.80 13.25 9.45
CA TYR A 99 -15.56 14.00 9.56
C TYR A 99 -15.63 15.32 8.77
N ASP A 100 -15.11 16.37 9.38
CA ASP A 100 -14.95 17.69 8.78
C ASP A 100 -13.63 17.72 7.99
N PHE A 101 -13.73 17.59 6.66
CA PHE A 101 -12.59 17.59 5.75
C PHE A 101 -12.05 19.01 5.51
N ASP A 102 -12.85 20.04 5.72
CA ASP A 102 -12.45 21.44 5.55
C ASP A 102 -11.64 21.96 6.75
N GLY A 103 -11.68 21.24 7.88
CA GLY A 103 -10.99 21.59 9.12
C GLY A 103 -9.50 21.25 9.19
N ALA A 104 -8.88 20.73 8.12
CA ALA A 104 -7.45 20.44 8.03
C ALA A 104 -6.86 21.07 6.77
N GLU A 105 -5.64 21.61 6.84
CA GLU A 105 -4.99 22.23 5.66
C GLU A 105 -4.66 21.19 4.60
N ASN A 106 -4.04 20.07 5.00
CA ASN A 106 -3.79 18.94 4.13
C ASN A 106 -3.92 17.59 4.85
N LEU A 107 -4.36 16.58 4.11
CA LEU A 107 -4.62 15.23 4.60
C LEU A 107 -3.70 14.20 3.94
N VAL A 108 -3.20 13.27 4.75
CA VAL A 108 -2.76 11.96 4.28
C VAL A 108 -3.76 10.92 4.78
N VAL A 109 -4.58 10.34 3.91
CA VAL A 109 -5.55 9.30 4.30
C VAL A 109 -5.12 7.94 3.78
N TRP A 110 -4.90 6.97 4.68
CA TRP A 110 -4.57 5.59 4.33
C TRP A 110 -5.66 4.61 4.78
N LEU A 111 -6.45 4.13 3.82
CA LEU A 111 -7.45 3.08 4.01
C LEU A 111 -6.81 1.70 3.81
N ASP A 112 -6.27 1.09 4.87
CA ASP A 112 -5.53 -0.18 4.84
C ASP A 112 -6.45 -1.41 5.02
N TYR A 113 -7.31 -1.71 4.03
CA TYR A 113 -8.26 -2.81 4.17
C TYR A 113 -7.60 -4.19 4.12
N ALA A 114 -7.95 -5.02 5.10
CA ALA A 114 -7.64 -6.46 5.11
C ALA A 114 -8.84 -7.34 4.70
N SER A 115 -10.05 -6.79 4.61
CA SER A 115 -11.27 -7.53 4.21
C SER A 115 -11.37 -7.70 2.69
N THR A 116 -12.26 -8.57 2.25
CA THR A 116 -12.49 -8.89 0.82
C THR A 116 -13.73 -8.20 0.25
N GLU A 117 -14.18 -7.10 0.87
CA GLU A 117 -15.40 -6.36 0.53
C GLU A 117 -15.14 -5.29 -0.54
N ILE A 118 -14.58 -5.71 -1.67
CA ILE A 118 -14.02 -4.79 -2.67
C ILE A 118 -15.04 -3.77 -3.19
N SER A 119 -16.33 -4.13 -3.32
CA SER A 119 -17.37 -3.19 -3.77
C SER A 119 -17.52 -2.00 -2.83
N THR A 120 -17.60 -2.26 -1.52
CA THR A 120 -17.69 -1.23 -0.49
C THR A 120 -16.40 -0.41 -0.43
N GLN A 121 -15.24 -1.06 -0.52
CA GLN A 121 -13.95 -0.39 -0.50
C GLN A 121 -13.78 0.56 -1.69
N LEU A 122 -14.23 0.19 -2.89
CA LEU A 122 -14.20 1.07 -4.06
C LEU A 122 -15.15 2.27 -3.91
N GLN A 123 -16.35 2.07 -3.35
CA GLN A 123 -17.26 3.17 -3.04
C GLN A 123 -16.68 4.12 -2.00
N GLU A 124 -15.99 3.60 -0.98
CA GLU A 124 -15.30 4.43 0.01
C GLU A 124 -14.12 5.20 -0.59
N VAL A 125 -13.38 4.62 -1.56
CA VAL A 125 -12.36 5.37 -2.32
C VAL A 125 -12.98 6.52 -3.10
N GLN A 126 -14.09 6.29 -3.81
CA GLN A 126 -14.79 7.36 -4.53
C GLN A 126 -15.20 8.49 -3.57
N ARG A 127 -15.92 8.13 -2.48
CA ARG A 127 -16.41 9.09 -1.48
C ARG A 127 -15.28 9.83 -0.76
N LEU A 128 -14.14 9.19 -0.54
CA LEU A 128 -12.96 9.85 0.01
C LEU A 128 -12.47 10.91 -0.98
N VAL A 129 -12.26 10.54 -2.24
CA VAL A 129 -11.74 11.47 -3.26
C VAL A 129 -12.67 12.64 -3.53
N GLU A 130 -14.00 12.47 -3.40
CA GLU A 130 -14.99 13.57 -3.45
C GLU A 130 -14.77 14.64 -2.37
N LYS A 131 -14.03 14.33 -1.30
CA LYS A 131 -13.85 15.19 -0.11
C LYS A 131 -12.44 15.73 0.04
N LEU A 132 -11.48 15.25 -0.74
CA LEU A 132 -10.08 15.65 -0.63
C LEU A 132 -9.82 16.93 -1.44
N GLY A 133 -8.91 17.76 -0.96
CA GLY A 133 -8.50 19.02 -1.57
C GLY A 133 -7.16 18.95 -2.30
N HIS A 134 -6.72 20.10 -2.82
CA HIS A 134 -5.38 20.24 -3.41
C HIS A 134 -4.29 19.90 -2.38
N GLY A 135 -3.32 19.08 -2.78
CA GLY A 135 -2.19 18.63 -1.95
C GLY A 135 -2.49 17.37 -1.16
N ASP A 136 -3.76 16.99 -0.99
CA ASP A 136 -4.12 15.81 -0.22
C ASP A 136 -3.64 14.52 -0.88
N VAL A 137 -3.06 13.65 -0.06
CA VAL A 137 -2.56 12.33 -0.45
C VAL A 137 -3.51 11.28 0.08
N PHE A 138 -3.91 10.34 -0.78
CA PHE A 138 -4.61 9.16 -0.34
C PHE A 138 -3.88 7.90 -0.75
N LYS A 139 -3.98 6.90 0.12
CA LYS A 139 -3.47 5.56 -0.09
C LYS A 139 -4.57 4.56 0.24
N VAL A 140 -4.72 3.55 -0.59
CA VAL A 140 -5.62 2.43 -0.32
C VAL A 140 -4.84 1.14 -0.39
N THR A 141 -5.15 0.20 0.49
CA THR A 141 -4.68 -1.18 0.43
C THR A 141 -5.90 -2.09 0.39
N VAL A 142 -5.91 -3.05 -0.54
CA VAL A 142 -7.00 -4.02 -0.69
C VAL A 142 -6.44 -5.42 -0.83
N ASN A 143 -7.26 -6.41 -0.46
CA ASN A 143 -6.96 -7.81 -0.73
C ASN A 143 -7.01 -8.06 -2.25
N ALA A 144 -5.89 -8.52 -2.80
CA ALA A 144 -5.71 -8.80 -4.22
C ALA A 144 -5.58 -10.30 -4.52
N SER A 145 -6.04 -11.17 -3.63
CA SER A 145 -6.05 -12.61 -3.87
C SER A 145 -7.32 -13.03 -4.63
N PRO A 146 -7.24 -13.68 -5.80
CA PRO A 146 -8.44 -14.13 -6.52
C PRO A 146 -9.17 -15.29 -5.82
N VAL A 147 -8.66 -15.81 -4.70
CA VAL A 147 -9.25 -16.94 -3.98
C VAL A 147 -10.66 -16.61 -3.47
N PHE A 148 -10.92 -15.37 -3.04
CA PHE A 148 -12.25 -14.98 -2.57
C PHE A 148 -13.28 -14.86 -3.72
N LEU A 149 -12.82 -14.81 -4.97
CA LEU A 149 -13.70 -14.86 -6.15
C LEU A 149 -14.23 -16.27 -6.43
N GLY A 150 -13.68 -17.31 -5.80
CA GLY A 150 -14.11 -18.69 -5.94
C GLY A 150 -13.00 -19.68 -5.61
N HIS A 151 -13.35 -20.74 -4.88
CA HIS A 151 -12.41 -21.79 -4.44
C HIS A 151 -12.07 -22.77 -5.57
N ALA A 152 -10.93 -23.44 -5.41
CA ALA A 152 -10.37 -24.34 -6.41
C ALA A 152 -11.22 -25.60 -6.65
N ASP A 153 -12.14 -25.92 -5.74
CA ASP A 153 -12.96 -27.13 -5.78
C ASP A 153 -14.02 -27.12 -6.90
N ALA A 154 -14.10 -26.04 -7.69
CA ALA A 154 -15.07 -25.83 -8.76
C ALA A 154 -14.70 -26.42 -10.14
N GLY A 155 -13.58 -27.15 -10.28
CA GLY A 155 -13.22 -27.82 -11.54
C GLY A 155 -12.94 -26.88 -12.73
N ARG A 156 -13.16 -27.36 -13.98
CA ARG A 156 -12.79 -26.65 -15.25
C ARG A 156 -13.50 -25.30 -15.48
N GLY A 157 -14.53 -24.95 -14.71
CA GLY A 157 -15.31 -23.69 -14.86
C GLY A 157 -14.88 -22.52 -13.95
N MET A 158 -13.81 -22.69 -13.17
CA MET A 158 -13.37 -21.73 -12.16
C MET A 158 -13.05 -20.32 -12.71
N PRO A 159 -12.35 -20.15 -13.85
CA PRO A 159 -12.02 -18.82 -14.37
C PRO A 159 -13.26 -18.02 -14.78
N ALA A 160 -14.23 -18.64 -15.44
CA ALA A 160 -15.50 -18.02 -15.82
C ALA A 160 -16.31 -17.56 -14.60
N LEU A 161 -16.39 -18.40 -13.55
CA LEU A 161 -17.05 -18.06 -12.29
C LEU A 161 -16.36 -16.88 -11.59
N ARG A 162 -15.02 -16.91 -11.51
CA ARG A 162 -14.25 -15.79 -10.93
C ARG A 162 -14.43 -14.51 -11.73
N LEU A 163 -14.49 -14.59 -13.06
CA LEU A 163 -14.75 -13.46 -13.94
C LEU A 163 -16.14 -12.87 -13.69
N ALA A 164 -17.17 -13.71 -13.63
CA ALA A 164 -18.54 -13.26 -13.36
C ALA A 164 -18.63 -12.57 -11.98
N LYS A 165 -18.03 -13.17 -10.95
CA LYS A 165 -17.98 -12.58 -9.61
C LYS A 165 -17.16 -11.29 -9.57
N ALA A 166 -16.04 -11.21 -10.27
CA ALA A 166 -15.25 -9.98 -10.38
C ALA A 166 -16.06 -8.86 -11.03
N ARG A 167 -16.75 -9.13 -12.15
CA ARG A 167 -17.62 -8.14 -12.79
C ARG A 167 -18.71 -7.61 -11.85
N LEU A 168 -19.36 -8.50 -11.11
CA LEU A 168 -20.37 -8.12 -10.13
C LEU A 168 -19.78 -7.23 -9.02
N LEU A 169 -18.62 -7.62 -8.47
CA LEU A 169 -18.02 -6.91 -7.34
C LEU A 169 -17.38 -5.57 -7.74
N LEU A 170 -16.80 -5.48 -8.93
CA LEU A 170 -16.20 -4.23 -9.43
C LEU A 170 -17.26 -3.23 -9.92
N GLY A 171 -18.42 -3.72 -10.38
CA GLY A 171 -19.55 -2.88 -10.78
C GLY A 171 -19.14 -1.82 -11.80
N ASP A 172 -19.55 -0.58 -11.57
CA ASP A 172 -19.28 0.57 -12.46
C ASP A 172 -17.80 0.98 -12.50
N TYR A 173 -16.99 0.49 -11.56
CA TYR A 173 -15.55 0.74 -11.53
C TYR A 173 -14.76 -0.24 -12.42
N ALA A 174 -15.42 -1.29 -12.92
CA ALA A 174 -14.81 -2.27 -13.80
C ALA A 174 -14.29 -1.63 -15.11
N PRO A 175 -13.12 -2.06 -15.62
CA PRO A 175 -12.76 -1.78 -17.01
C PRO A 175 -13.79 -2.34 -17.99
N ALA A 176 -13.96 -1.67 -19.13
CA ALA A 176 -14.93 -2.08 -20.16
C ALA A 176 -14.73 -3.53 -20.65
N ILE A 177 -13.49 -4.01 -20.66
CA ILE A 177 -13.14 -5.37 -21.03
C ILE A 177 -12.41 -6.03 -19.86
N ILE A 178 -12.94 -7.17 -19.41
CA ILE A 178 -12.32 -8.07 -18.43
C ILE A 178 -12.38 -9.48 -19.00
N GLU A 179 -11.24 -10.15 -19.03
CA GLU A 179 -11.07 -11.51 -19.52
C GLU A 179 -10.81 -12.50 -18.36
N GLU A 180 -10.96 -13.80 -18.62
CA GLU A 180 -10.68 -14.84 -17.61
C GLU A 180 -9.22 -14.81 -17.12
N ALA A 181 -8.29 -14.40 -17.97
CA ALA A 181 -6.88 -14.26 -17.59
C ALA A 181 -6.69 -13.17 -16.51
N ASP A 182 -7.54 -12.15 -16.48
CA ASP A 182 -7.42 -11.01 -15.56
C ASP A 182 -7.79 -11.37 -14.12
N VAL A 183 -8.49 -12.47 -13.90
CA VAL A 183 -8.84 -12.99 -12.56
C VAL A 183 -7.89 -14.09 -12.08
N SER A 184 -6.71 -14.20 -12.70
CA SER A 184 -5.60 -15.03 -12.21
C SER A 184 -4.81 -14.32 -11.11
N THR A 185 -4.10 -15.08 -10.26
CA THR A 185 -3.28 -14.51 -9.16
C THR A 185 -2.24 -13.50 -9.65
N LYS A 186 -1.77 -13.66 -10.89
CA LYS A 186 -0.78 -12.76 -11.49
C LYS A 186 -1.41 -11.45 -11.99
N LYS A 187 -2.60 -11.49 -12.60
CA LYS A 187 -3.20 -10.33 -13.27
C LYS A 187 -4.27 -9.61 -12.45
N PHE A 188 -4.86 -10.27 -11.46
CA PHE A 188 -5.92 -9.69 -10.64
C PHE A 188 -5.53 -8.39 -9.92
N PRO A 189 -4.29 -8.23 -9.40
CA PRO A 189 -3.84 -6.94 -8.87
C PRO A 189 -3.91 -5.79 -9.89
N ALA A 190 -3.58 -6.04 -11.16
CA ALA A 190 -3.65 -5.02 -12.20
C ALA A 190 -5.10 -4.68 -12.57
N LEU A 191 -6.01 -5.66 -12.54
CA LEU A 191 -7.45 -5.42 -12.71
C LEU A 191 -8.00 -4.55 -11.57
N LEU A 192 -7.65 -4.87 -10.32
CA LEU A 192 -8.05 -4.09 -9.15
C LEU A 192 -7.48 -2.67 -9.17
N LEU A 193 -6.23 -2.49 -9.59
CA LEU A 193 -5.62 -1.18 -9.73
C LEU A 193 -6.43 -0.28 -10.69
N LYS A 194 -6.84 -0.82 -11.84
CA LYS A 194 -7.70 -0.10 -12.78
C LYS A 194 -9.04 0.29 -12.15
N ALA A 195 -9.63 -0.60 -11.35
CA ALA A 195 -10.90 -0.33 -10.67
C ALA A 195 -10.75 0.76 -9.59
N ILE A 196 -9.68 0.73 -8.79
CA ILE A 196 -9.37 1.77 -7.79
C ILE A 196 -9.17 3.13 -8.47
N VAL A 197 -8.38 3.17 -9.55
CA VAL A 197 -8.18 4.39 -10.34
C VAL A 197 -9.50 4.88 -10.94
N SER A 198 -10.38 3.98 -11.38
CA SER A 198 -11.72 4.32 -11.85
C SER A 198 -12.57 4.92 -10.74
N ALA A 199 -12.59 4.34 -9.54
CA ALA A 199 -13.32 4.86 -8.38
C ALA A 199 -12.83 6.27 -8.00
N ALA A 200 -11.52 6.49 -7.96
CA ALA A 200 -10.95 7.82 -7.72
C ALA A 200 -11.36 8.83 -8.79
N LYS A 201 -11.39 8.45 -10.08
CA LYS A 201 -11.86 9.31 -11.17
C LYS A 201 -13.34 9.66 -11.05
N HIS A 202 -14.19 8.72 -10.62
CA HIS A 202 -15.60 9.00 -10.35
C HIS A 202 -15.74 10.04 -9.25
N GLY A 203 -14.90 9.98 -8.21
CA GLY A 203 -14.95 10.95 -7.11
C GLY A 203 -14.57 12.38 -7.53
N LEU A 204 -13.82 12.53 -8.63
CA LEU A 204 -13.48 13.82 -9.22
C LEU A 204 -14.43 14.28 -10.33
N ALA A 205 -15.43 13.48 -10.72
CA ALA A 205 -16.26 13.80 -11.89
C ALA A 205 -17.02 15.13 -11.74
N GLY A 206 -17.24 15.60 -10.51
CA GLY A 206 -17.87 16.89 -10.20
C GLY A 206 -16.91 18.07 -10.01
N ASP A 207 -15.59 17.86 -9.94
CA ASP A 207 -14.61 18.92 -9.69
C ASP A 207 -13.58 18.99 -10.82
N SER A 208 -13.69 20.02 -11.66
CA SER A 208 -12.78 20.25 -12.79
C SER A 208 -11.47 20.95 -12.40
N LYS A 209 -11.34 21.41 -11.15
CA LYS A 209 -10.13 22.10 -10.66
C LYS A 209 -9.05 21.13 -10.25
N LEU A 210 -9.44 19.92 -9.81
CA LEU A 210 -8.52 18.92 -9.31
C LEU A 210 -8.35 17.76 -10.28
N VAL A 211 -7.16 17.21 -10.29
CA VAL A 211 -6.83 15.94 -10.96
C VAL A 211 -6.15 15.02 -9.98
N MET A 212 -6.51 13.75 -10.04
CA MET A 212 -5.76 12.71 -9.32
C MET A 212 -4.50 12.39 -10.12
N GLN A 213 -3.35 12.62 -9.49
CA GLN A 213 -2.04 12.22 -9.98
C GLN A 213 -1.62 10.92 -9.28
N PRO A 214 -1.55 9.79 -10.00
CA PRO A 214 -0.96 8.56 -9.47
C PRO A 214 0.51 8.77 -9.09
N LEU A 215 0.92 8.16 -7.98
CA LEU A 215 2.27 8.26 -7.46
C LEU A 215 2.99 6.91 -7.39
N ALA A 216 2.30 5.88 -6.91
CA ALA A 216 2.84 4.53 -6.81
C ALA A 216 1.73 3.48 -6.68
N SER A 217 2.04 2.26 -7.10
CA SER A 217 1.26 1.07 -6.76
C SER A 217 2.17 -0.13 -6.55
N PHE A 218 1.87 -0.91 -5.50
CA PHE A 218 2.66 -2.07 -5.13
C PHE A 218 1.79 -3.31 -4.94
N VAL A 219 2.34 -4.47 -5.29
CA VAL A 219 1.75 -5.77 -4.94
C VAL A 219 2.72 -6.54 -4.07
N TYR A 220 2.25 -7.07 -2.95
CA TYR A 220 3.07 -7.84 -2.02
C TYR A 220 2.29 -8.98 -1.38
N SER A 221 2.99 -9.93 -0.76
CA SER A 221 2.35 -11.01 -0.01
C SER A 221 3.16 -11.41 1.22
N ASP A 222 2.57 -11.19 2.40
CA ASP A 222 3.03 -11.75 3.67
C ASP A 222 1.97 -12.74 4.19
N GLY A 223 1.47 -13.61 3.31
CA GLY A 223 0.43 -14.61 3.58
C GLY A 223 -0.82 -14.44 2.72
N GLN A 224 -1.23 -13.20 2.45
CA GLN A 224 -2.26 -12.87 1.46
C GLN A 224 -1.71 -11.82 0.50
N GLN A 225 -2.05 -11.96 -0.79
CA GLN A 225 -1.68 -10.99 -1.81
C GLN A 225 -2.46 -9.69 -1.58
N MET A 226 -1.74 -8.59 -1.40
CA MET A 226 -2.27 -7.25 -1.18
C MET A 226 -1.85 -6.34 -2.33
N LEU A 227 -2.72 -5.40 -2.69
CA LEU A 227 -2.43 -4.32 -3.63
C LEU A 227 -2.50 -3.00 -2.87
N THR A 228 -1.53 -2.12 -3.08
CA THR A 228 -1.59 -0.73 -2.65
C THR A 228 -1.58 0.21 -3.83
N PHE A 229 -2.27 1.34 -3.67
CA PHE A 229 -2.28 2.45 -4.62
C PHE A 229 -2.19 3.75 -3.83
N THR A 230 -1.31 4.66 -4.28
CA THR A 230 -1.17 6.01 -3.72
C THR A 230 -1.39 7.04 -4.81
N GLY A 231 -2.24 8.02 -4.54
CA GLY A 231 -2.48 9.17 -5.41
C GLY A 231 -2.46 10.48 -4.60
N ILE A 232 -2.20 11.58 -5.29
CA ILE A 232 -2.32 12.93 -4.75
C ILE A 232 -3.32 13.73 -5.60
N LEU A 233 -4.15 14.54 -4.97
CA LEU A 233 -5.01 15.48 -5.69
C LEU A 233 -4.29 16.80 -5.87
N ILE A 234 -4.21 17.29 -7.10
CA ILE A 234 -3.48 18.52 -7.42
C ILE A 234 -4.26 19.35 -8.43
N GLU A 235 -3.96 20.64 -8.48
CA GLU A 235 -4.40 21.49 -9.57
C GLU A 235 -3.54 21.20 -10.81
N PRO A 236 -4.13 21.05 -12.01
CA PRO A 236 -3.39 20.77 -13.24
C PRO A 236 -2.23 21.73 -13.51
N SER A 237 -2.38 23.01 -13.12
CA SER A 237 -1.39 24.07 -13.25
C SER A 237 -0.11 23.82 -12.44
N GLU A 238 -0.21 23.09 -11.32
CA GLU A 238 0.92 22.85 -10.41
C GLU A 238 1.61 21.50 -10.64
N ARG A 239 1.13 20.71 -11.60
CA ARG A 239 1.70 19.38 -11.88
C ARG A 239 3.22 19.44 -12.12
N GLU A 240 3.69 20.32 -13.00
CA GLU A 240 5.12 20.36 -13.32
C GLU A 240 5.97 20.88 -12.15
N SER A 241 5.52 21.92 -11.43
CA SER A 241 6.25 22.44 -10.27
C SER A 241 6.37 21.40 -9.15
N ILE A 242 5.32 20.60 -8.93
CA ILE A 242 5.34 19.47 -8.00
C ILE A 242 6.36 18.42 -8.47
N PHE A 243 6.34 17.99 -9.74
CA PHE A 243 7.28 16.98 -10.23
C PHE A 243 8.75 17.45 -10.18
N GLU A 244 9.01 18.71 -10.45
CA GLU A 244 10.35 19.32 -10.38
C GLU A 244 10.88 19.34 -8.95
N SER A 245 10.12 19.94 -8.02
CA SER A 245 10.53 20.10 -6.61
C SER A 245 10.65 18.78 -5.85
N THR A 246 9.67 17.88 -6.03
CA THR A 246 9.66 16.56 -5.37
C THR A 246 10.70 15.61 -5.97
N ARG A 247 11.09 15.83 -7.24
CA ARG A 247 11.90 14.92 -8.05
C ARG A 247 11.31 13.51 -8.17
N LEU A 248 9.98 13.39 -8.17
CA LEU A 248 9.30 12.08 -8.26
C LEU A 248 9.69 11.28 -9.50
N LYS A 249 9.90 11.94 -10.66
CA LYS A 249 10.38 11.27 -11.89
C LYS A 249 11.75 10.58 -11.73
N HIS A 250 12.55 10.95 -10.73
CA HIS A 250 13.84 10.32 -10.41
C HIS A 250 13.74 9.29 -9.29
N TRP A 251 12.55 9.11 -8.70
CA TRP A 251 12.33 8.09 -7.70
C TRP A 251 12.15 6.74 -8.39
N PRO A 252 13.00 5.73 -8.10
CA PRO A 252 12.95 4.44 -8.81
C PRO A 252 11.61 3.69 -8.69
N PHE A 253 10.80 4.05 -7.69
CA PHE A 253 9.53 3.41 -7.38
C PHE A 253 8.32 4.24 -7.81
N TYR A 254 8.54 5.38 -8.48
CA TYR A 254 7.44 6.11 -9.11
C TYR A 254 6.78 5.22 -10.16
N ASN A 255 5.45 5.13 -10.09
CA ASN A 255 4.63 4.38 -11.04
C ASN A 255 3.43 5.26 -11.38
N ASP A 256 3.24 5.55 -12.66
CA ASP A 256 2.09 6.33 -13.15
C ASP A 256 0.77 5.55 -13.08
N CYS A 257 0.84 4.29 -12.64
CA CYS A 257 -0.26 3.35 -12.46
C CYS A 257 -1.05 3.09 -13.75
N ALA A 258 -0.44 3.32 -14.93
CA ALA A 258 -1.00 2.92 -16.22
C ALA A 258 -0.78 1.42 -16.50
N GLY A 259 0.27 0.85 -15.92
CA GLY A 259 0.68 -0.55 -16.09
C GLY A 259 0.34 -1.46 -14.91
N ALA A 260 1.13 -2.52 -14.74
CA ALA A 260 1.04 -3.41 -13.59
C ALA A 260 1.66 -2.74 -12.34
N PRO A 261 1.15 -3.04 -11.13
CA PRO A 261 1.77 -2.59 -9.89
C PRO A 261 3.17 -3.19 -9.73
N THR A 262 4.05 -2.46 -9.05
CA THR A 262 5.41 -2.91 -8.76
C THR A 262 5.39 -4.03 -7.74
N SER A 263 5.99 -5.18 -8.07
CA SER A 263 6.04 -6.31 -7.13
C SER A 263 7.04 -6.04 -6.02
N ILE A 264 6.67 -6.32 -4.78
CA ILE A 264 7.56 -6.42 -3.62
C ILE A 264 7.53 -7.87 -3.18
N SER A 265 8.60 -8.60 -3.52
CA SER A 265 8.77 -10.01 -3.17
C SER A 265 10.23 -10.26 -2.83
N VAL A 266 10.59 -10.11 -1.56
CA VAL A 266 11.96 -10.31 -1.07
C VAL A 266 12.13 -11.71 -0.46
N PRO A 267 13.34 -12.30 -0.52
CA PRO A 267 13.60 -13.61 0.04
C PRO A 267 13.61 -13.52 1.57
N VAL A 268 13.33 -14.65 2.21
CA VAL A 268 13.46 -14.78 3.66
C VAL A 268 14.93 -15.05 3.99
N LEU A 269 15.65 -14.00 4.41
CA LEU A 269 17.05 -14.09 4.82
C LEU A 269 17.17 -14.18 6.34
N SER A 270 18.07 -15.03 6.83
CA SER A 270 18.56 -14.91 8.18
C SER A 270 19.33 -13.60 8.37
N MET A 271 19.52 -13.17 9.62
CA MET A 271 20.30 -11.95 9.93
C MET A 271 21.72 -12.01 9.36
N LYS A 272 22.37 -13.19 9.44
CA LYS A 272 23.74 -13.36 8.93
C LYS A 272 23.78 -13.28 7.40
N GLU A 273 22.85 -13.94 6.72
CA GLU A 273 22.72 -13.86 5.26
C GLU A 273 22.46 -12.44 4.82
N ARG A 274 21.56 -11.73 5.50
CA ARG A 274 21.27 -10.33 5.18
C ARG A 274 22.49 -9.44 5.32
N VAL A 275 23.21 -9.50 6.44
CA VAL A 275 24.44 -8.71 6.63
C VAL A 275 25.46 -9.02 5.52
N HIS A 276 25.60 -10.29 5.17
CA HIS A 276 26.50 -10.73 4.12
C HIS A 276 26.09 -10.16 2.74
N VAL A 277 24.83 -10.33 2.35
CA VAL A 277 24.29 -9.82 1.08
C VAL A 277 24.41 -8.29 1.02
N GLU A 278 24.05 -7.58 2.10
CA GLU A 278 24.16 -6.11 2.14
C GLU A 278 25.60 -5.62 2.06
N SER A 279 26.58 -6.39 2.57
CA SER A 279 28.00 -6.03 2.43
C SER A 279 28.49 -6.03 0.97
N MET A 280 27.77 -6.72 0.08
CA MET A 280 28.03 -6.76 -1.36
C MET A 280 27.32 -5.62 -2.11
N LEU A 281 26.53 -4.79 -1.41
CA LEU A 281 25.72 -3.72 -2.00
C LEU A 281 26.21 -2.32 -1.55
N PRO A 282 26.08 -1.30 -2.43
CA PRO A 282 25.64 -1.39 -3.82
C PRO A 282 26.75 -1.93 -4.74
N GLY A 283 26.39 -2.68 -5.79
CA GLY A 283 27.32 -3.06 -6.86
C GLY A 283 27.19 -4.49 -7.33
N ALA A 284 26.93 -5.44 -6.42
CA ALA A 284 26.70 -6.83 -6.80
C ALA A 284 25.34 -7.03 -7.47
N THR A 285 25.32 -7.90 -8.48
CA THR A 285 24.08 -8.40 -9.10
C THR A 285 23.51 -9.57 -8.29
N ALA A 286 22.26 -9.95 -8.58
CA ALA A 286 21.66 -11.15 -7.99
C ALA A 286 22.47 -12.42 -8.33
N GLN A 287 23.07 -12.49 -9.52
CA GLN A 287 23.92 -13.62 -9.89
C GLN A 287 25.21 -13.66 -9.07
N ASP A 288 25.87 -12.51 -8.86
CA ASP A 288 27.08 -12.42 -8.05
C ASP A 288 26.82 -12.88 -6.61
N ILE A 289 25.70 -12.42 -6.03
CA ILE A 289 25.28 -12.80 -4.68
C ILE A 289 25.00 -14.30 -4.59
N LEU A 290 24.19 -14.86 -5.50
CA LEU A 290 23.86 -16.28 -5.48
C LEU A 290 25.08 -17.18 -5.74
N GLN A 291 26.04 -16.72 -6.55
CA GLN A 291 27.29 -17.43 -6.76
C GLN A 291 28.16 -17.39 -5.51
N ASN A 292 28.23 -16.26 -4.81
CA ASN A 292 29.00 -16.10 -3.59
C ASN A 292 28.41 -16.87 -2.39
N LEU A 293 27.07 -16.98 -2.32
CA LEU A 293 26.40 -17.77 -1.30
C LEU A 293 26.62 -19.28 -1.49
N GLU A 294 26.87 -19.75 -2.72
CA GLU A 294 26.96 -21.18 -3.09
C GLU A 294 25.66 -21.99 -2.89
N TYR A 295 24.59 -21.36 -2.40
CA TYR A 295 23.23 -21.88 -2.30
C TYR A 295 22.22 -20.79 -2.66
N TYR A 296 20.94 -21.15 -2.81
CA TYR A 296 19.87 -20.19 -3.10
C TYR A 296 18.92 -20.07 -1.91
N VAL A 297 18.37 -18.87 -1.73
CA VAL A 297 17.35 -18.56 -0.72
C VAL A 297 16.03 -18.36 -1.45
N GLY A 298 15.08 -19.27 -1.26
CA GLY A 298 13.79 -19.28 -1.97
C GLY A 298 13.24 -20.70 -2.17
N SER A 299 12.09 -20.83 -2.82
CA SER A 299 11.48 -22.13 -3.12
C SER A 299 12.21 -22.90 -4.22
N ASP A 300 12.70 -22.18 -5.23
CA ASP A 300 13.43 -22.73 -6.37
C ASP A 300 14.45 -21.72 -6.91
N ARG A 301 15.38 -22.19 -7.74
CA ARG A 301 16.47 -21.36 -8.24
C ARG A 301 16.00 -20.18 -9.09
N LYS A 302 14.89 -20.32 -9.82
CA LYS A 302 14.37 -19.23 -10.67
C LYS A 302 13.68 -18.17 -9.83
N SER A 303 12.88 -18.59 -8.84
CA SER A 303 12.25 -17.65 -7.90
C SER A 303 13.30 -16.92 -7.07
N ALA A 304 14.33 -17.63 -6.59
CA ALA A 304 15.40 -17.07 -5.77
C ALA A 304 16.16 -15.92 -6.48
N THR A 305 16.45 -16.04 -7.77
CA THR A 305 17.08 -14.95 -8.53
C THR A 305 16.17 -13.71 -8.58
N ALA A 306 14.89 -13.89 -8.92
CA ALA A 306 13.95 -12.78 -9.01
C ALA A 306 13.70 -12.12 -7.63
N GLU A 307 13.61 -12.91 -6.58
CA GLU A 307 13.50 -12.43 -5.20
C GLU A 307 14.78 -11.66 -4.79
N MET A 308 15.96 -12.15 -5.16
CA MET A 308 17.21 -11.44 -4.88
C MET A 308 17.31 -10.11 -5.66
N GLU A 309 16.87 -10.07 -6.92
CA GLU A 309 16.76 -8.81 -7.69
C GLU A 309 15.80 -7.80 -7.02
N ASN A 310 14.68 -8.30 -6.48
CA ASN A 310 13.77 -7.49 -5.66
C ASN A 310 14.47 -7.00 -4.39
N PHE A 311 15.18 -7.87 -3.67
CA PHE A 311 15.94 -7.49 -2.48
C PHE A 311 16.93 -6.37 -2.79
N ILE A 312 17.71 -6.48 -3.87
CA ILE A 312 18.66 -5.44 -4.30
C ILE A 312 17.94 -4.13 -4.62
N SER A 313 16.72 -4.20 -5.16
CA SER A 313 15.92 -3.01 -5.47
C SER A 313 15.40 -2.33 -4.19
N PHE A 314 15.11 -3.12 -3.14
CA PHE A 314 14.47 -2.64 -1.92
C PHE A 314 15.35 -2.65 -0.65
N TYR A 315 16.64 -3.00 -0.72
CA TYR A 315 17.47 -3.24 0.48
C TYR A 315 17.50 -2.04 1.44
N ARG A 316 17.49 -0.81 0.92
CA ARG A 316 17.45 0.42 1.73
C ARG A 316 16.11 0.62 2.46
N MET A 317 15.06 -0.01 1.96
CA MET A 317 13.71 0.02 2.54
C MET A 317 13.47 -1.17 3.48
N PHE A 318 14.42 -2.10 3.58
CA PHE A 318 14.26 -3.31 4.38
C PHE A 318 14.47 -2.99 5.87
N PRO A 319 13.50 -3.25 6.76
CA PRO A 319 13.58 -2.91 8.19
C PRO A 319 14.57 -3.80 8.95
N TRP A 320 15.32 -3.24 9.91
CA TRP A 320 16.08 -4.03 10.88
C TRP A 320 15.27 -4.20 12.17
N TYR A 321 14.79 -5.40 12.45
CA TYR A 321 13.97 -5.69 13.65
C TYR A 321 14.77 -6.16 14.86
N SER A 322 16.08 -6.36 14.72
CA SER A 322 16.91 -6.98 15.76
C SER A 322 18.14 -6.13 16.07
N ARG A 323 18.48 -6.06 17.36
CA ARG A 323 19.83 -5.67 17.79
C ARG A 323 20.79 -6.80 17.39
N VAL A 324 21.84 -6.49 16.65
CA VAL A 324 22.91 -7.45 16.38
C VAL A 324 23.61 -7.73 17.72
N VAL A 325 23.40 -8.91 18.28
CA VAL A 325 24.16 -9.41 19.42
C VAL A 325 25.25 -10.29 18.83
N VAL A 326 26.49 -9.78 18.85
CA VAL A 326 27.69 -10.48 18.38
C VAL A 326 28.18 -11.42 19.46
#